data_AF-A0A3M7R1K0-F1
#
_entry.id   AF-A0A3M7R1K0-F1
#
_cell.length_a   1.000
_cell.length_b   1.000
_cell.length_c   1.000
_cell.angle_alpha   90.00
_cell.angle_beta   90.00
_cell.angle_gamma   90.00
#
_symmetry.space_group_name_H-M   'P 1'
#
loop_
_entity.id
_entity.type
_entity.pdbx_description
1 polymer ?
#
loop_
_entity_poly.entity_id
_entity_poly.type
_entity_poly.pdbx_seq_one_letter_code
_entity_poly.pdbx_strand_id
1 'polypeptide(L)'
;MSSMKSHSSNDPIQQYINSHSLRLSPQQEKLIERTKAMTLGMMLGSTDEAQFFQLLLKSMNAKKCIEVGAFTGYTTMTMAMALPNDAQIICMDISDEYLARDIWQEAG
;
A
#
# COMPACT_ATOMS: atom_id res chain seq x y z
N MET A 1 -5.00 9.12 -10.83
CA MET A 1 -4.95 10.13 -9.75
C MET A 1 -4.82 9.48 -8.37
N SER A 2 -3.63 8.96 -8.04
CA SER A 2 -3.02 9.09 -6.69
C SER A 2 -1.64 9.67 -6.98
N SER A 3 -1.65 10.94 -7.33
CA SER A 3 -0.54 11.63 -7.98
C SER A 3 -0.42 13.07 -7.44
N MET A 4 -1.05 13.32 -6.29
CA MET A 4 -0.94 14.55 -5.52
C MET A 4 0.15 14.47 -4.45
N LYS A 5 0.69 13.26 -4.20
CA LYS A 5 1.77 13.03 -3.23
C LYS A 5 3.17 13.00 -3.86
N SER A 6 3.27 12.97 -5.19
CA SER A 6 4.53 13.20 -5.93
C SER A 6 4.45 14.49 -6.77
N HIS A 7 5.58 14.92 -7.34
CA HIS A 7 5.65 16.13 -8.14
C HIS A 7 4.84 15.99 -9.45
N SER A 8 3.64 16.55 -9.46
CA SER A 8 2.71 16.66 -10.60
C SER A 8 2.01 15.36 -11.03
N SER A 9 0.70 15.49 -11.29
CA SER A 9 -0.17 14.36 -11.63
C SER A 9 0.03 13.74 -13.00
N ASN A 10 0.81 14.40 -13.87
CA ASN A 10 1.04 13.99 -15.25
C ASN A 10 2.54 13.98 -15.58
N ASP A 11 3.39 13.74 -14.56
CA ASP A 11 4.83 13.66 -14.75
C ASP A 11 5.18 12.41 -15.59
N PRO A 12 5.76 12.59 -16.80
CA PRO A 12 6.18 11.47 -17.63
C PRO A 12 7.22 10.58 -16.95
N ILE A 13 8.03 11.12 -16.03
CA ILE A 13 9.02 10.35 -15.25
C ILE A 13 8.30 9.42 -14.27
N GLN A 14 7.31 9.93 -13.54
CA GLN A 14 6.52 9.09 -12.63
C GLN A 14 5.79 7.97 -13.39
N GLN A 15 5.22 8.28 -14.56
CA GLN A 15 4.57 7.29 -15.42
C GLN A 15 5.56 6.23 -15.91
N TYR A 16 6.77 6.65 -16.28
CA TYR A 16 7.83 5.73 -16.68
C TYR A 16 8.24 4.80 -15.55
N ILE A 17 8.52 5.34 -14.36
CA ILE A 17 8.83 4.56 -13.15
C ILE A 17 7.71 3.54 -12.91
N ASN A 18 6.47 4.03 -12.82
CA ASN A 18 5.32 3.18 -12.51
C ASN A 18 5.13 2.04 -13.53
N SER A 19 5.25 2.34 -14.82
CA SER A 19 5.04 1.33 -15.88
C SER A 19 6.16 0.30 -15.98
N HIS A 20 7.39 0.60 -15.53
CA HIS A 20 8.53 -0.31 -15.66
C HIS A 20 8.91 -1.01 -14.34
N SER A 21 8.67 -0.38 -13.19
CA SER A 21 9.12 -0.90 -11.89
C SER A 21 8.02 -1.47 -11.00
N LEU A 22 6.76 -1.04 -11.13
CA LEU A 22 5.71 -1.51 -10.22
C LEU A 22 5.39 -2.99 -10.47
N ARG A 23 5.21 -3.71 -9.37
CA ARG A 23 4.80 -5.13 -9.34
C ARG A 23 3.64 -5.27 -8.36
N LEU A 24 2.44 -5.01 -8.84
CA LEU A 24 1.22 -5.11 -8.04
C LEU A 24 0.60 -6.51 -8.20
N SER A 25 0.11 -7.06 -7.10
CA SER A 25 -0.77 -8.22 -7.11
C SER A 25 -2.20 -7.82 -7.49
N PRO A 26 -3.04 -8.77 -7.97
CA PRO A 26 -4.45 -8.49 -8.27
C PRO A 26 -5.22 -7.89 -7.08
N GLN A 27 -4.92 -8.31 -5.86
CA GLN A 27 -5.52 -7.80 -4.63
C GLN A 27 -5.11 -6.36 -4.34
N GLN A 28 -3.84 -6.00 -4.60
CA GLN A 28 -3.36 -4.62 -4.51
C GLN A 28 -4.07 -3.73 -5.53
N GLU A 29 -4.21 -4.17 -6.78
CA GLU A 29 -4.92 -3.42 -7.81
C GLU A 29 -6.40 -3.20 -7.43
N LYS A 30 -7.09 -4.27 -7.03
CA LYS A 30 -8.49 -4.21 -6.55
C LYS A 30 -8.66 -3.24 -5.37
N LEU A 31 -7.75 -3.28 -4.40
CA LEU A 31 -7.78 -2.38 -3.25
C LEU A 31 -7.50 -0.92 -3.63
N ILE A 32 -6.56 -0.68 -4.53
CA ILE A 32 -6.26 0.65 -5.08
C ILE A 32 -7.49 1.22 -5.78
N GLU A 33 -8.14 0.44 -6.64
CA GLU A 33 -9.35 0.87 -7.36
C GLU A 33 -10.49 1.19 -6.40
N ARG A 34 -10.77 0.30 -5.44
CA ARG A 34 -11.78 0.55 -4.40
C ARG A 34 -11.47 1.82 -3.62
N THR A 35 -10.23 2.01 -3.19
CA THR A 35 -9.83 3.18 -2.39
C THR A 35 -9.98 4.46 -3.21
N LYS A 36 -9.59 4.46 -4.49
CA LYS A 36 -9.72 5.62 -5.38
C LYS A 36 -11.17 6.04 -5.62
N ALA A 37 -12.12 5.12 -5.54
CA ALA A 37 -13.55 5.42 -5.69
C ALA A 37 -14.18 6.07 -4.44
N MET A 38 -13.48 6.08 -3.30
CA MET A 38 -13.98 6.68 -2.05
C MET A 38 -13.80 8.20 -2.05
N THR A 39 -14.68 8.91 -1.33
CA THR A 39 -14.55 10.37 -1.12
C THR A 39 -13.19 10.75 -0.52
N LEU A 40 -12.65 9.89 0.35
CA LEU A 40 -11.34 10.05 0.98
C LEU A 40 -10.19 9.38 0.19
N GLY A 41 -10.40 9.00 -1.07
CA GLY A 41 -9.44 8.23 -1.87
C GLY A 41 -8.07 8.90 -2.05
N MET A 42 -7.99 10.23 -1.89
CA MET A 42 -6.73 10.99 -1.85
C MET A 42 -5.79 10.58 -0.70
N MET A 43 -6.31 9.93 0.34
CA MET A 43 -5.52 9.43 1.46
C MET A 43 -4.67 8.21 1.08
N LEU A 44 -4.97 7.53 -0.04
CA LEU A 44 -4.19 6.39 -0.53
C LEU A 44 -2.70 6.74 -0.66
N GLY A 45 -1.82 5.89 -0.10
CA GLY A 45 -0.37 6.01 -0.25
C GLY A 45 0.09 5.92 -1.70
N SER A 46 1.30 6.37 -2.00
CA SER A 46 1.87 6.20 -3.33
C SER A 46 2.25 4.74 -3.55
N THR A 47 2.00 4.19 -4.75
CA THR A 47 2.22 2.76 -5.03
C THR A 47 3.72 2.40 -5.07
N ASP A 48 4.53 3.32 -5.60
CA ASP A 48 5.99 3.24 -5.64
C ASP A 48 6.61 3.39 -4.24
N GLU A 49 6.08 4.29 -3.40
CA GLU A 49 6.45 4.41 -1.99
C GLU A 49 6.20 3.10 -1.22
N ALA A 50 5.01 2.51 -1.39
CA ALA A 50 4.68 1.24 -0.73
C ALA A 50 5.59 0.10 -1.19
N GLN A 51 5.93 0.04 -2.49
CA GLN A 51 6.91 -0.93 -3.01
C GLN A 51 8.32 -0.67 -2.45
N PHE A 52 8.71 0.58 -2.26
CA PHE A 52 9.97 0.93 -1.61
C PHE A 52 10.03 0.43 -0.16
N PHE A 53 8.93 0.48 0.60
CA PHE A 53 8.89 -0.13 1.93
C PHE A 53 9.20 -1.63 1.91
N GLN A 54 8.79 -2.37 0.88
CA GLN A 54 9.16 -3.79 0.77
C GLN A 54 10.69 -3.98 0.73
N LEU A 55 11.39 -3.11 -0.01
CA LEU A 55 12.85 -3.15 -0.09
C LEU A 55 13.48 -2.87 1.29
N LEU A 56 12.99 -1.86 2.01
CA LEU A 56 13.46 -1.54 3.35
C LEU A 56 13.20 -2.66 4.35
N LEU A 57 11.99 -3.23 4.36
CA LEU A 57 11.63 -4.31 5.28
C LEU A 57 12.50 -5.55 5.05
N LYS A 58 12.74 -5.90 3.78
CA LYS A 58 13.62 -7.01 3.40
C LYS A 58 15.07 -6.74 3.79
N SER A 59 15.59 -5.54 3.54
CA SER A 59 16.99 -5.21 3.86
C SER A 59 17.25 -5.17 5.37
N MET A 60 16.24 -4.81 6.16
CA MET A 60 16.30 -4.79 7.62
C MET A 60 16.05 -6.16 8.27
N ASN A 61 15.67 -7.18 7.51
CA ASN A 61 15.14 -8.46 8.03
C ASN A 61 14.03 -8.23 9.08
N ALA A 62 13.10 -7.32 8.78
CA ALA A 62 12.04 -6.95 9.70
C ALA A 62 11.11 -8.14 10.01
N LYS A 63 10.70 -8.23 11.28
CA LYS A 63 9.69 -9.20 11.76
C LYS A 63 8.55 -8.57 12.55
N LYS A 64 8.71 -7.32 12.98
CA LYS A 64 7.72 -6.59 13.76
C LYS A 64 7.63 -5.17 13.19
N CYS A 65 6.45 -4.80 12.73
CA CYS A 65 6.18 -3.49 12.15
C CYS A 65 5.00 -2.84 12.88
N ILE A 66 5.04 -1.52 12.99
CA ILE A 66 3.91 -0.72 13.44
C ILE A 66 3.58 0.25 12.32
N GLU A 67 2.32 0.30 11.93
CA GLU A 67 1.78 1.28 10.99
C GLU A 67 0.77 2.17 11.70
N VAL A 68 0.92 3.49 11.54
CA VAL A 68 0.00 4.48 12.09
C VAL A 68 -0.70 5.19 10.92
N GLY A 69 -2.02 5.05 10.84
CA GLY A 69 -2.83 5.51 9.70
C GLY A 69 -2.96 4.44 8.61
N ALA A 70 -3.60 3.30 8.93
CA ALA A 70 -3.76 2.18 8.01
C ALA A 70 -4.84 2.42 6.92
N PHE A 71 -5.85 3.24 7.21
CA PHE A 71 -6.96 3.57 6.31
C PHE A 71 -7.62 2.33 5.68
N THR A 72 -7.44 2.10 4.38
CA THR A 72 -7.98 0.90 3.69
C THR A 72 -7.07 -0.33 3.79
N GLY A 73 -5.86 -0.16 4.30
CA GLY A 73 -4.86 -1.22 4.48
C GLY A 73 -3.95 -1.46 3.27
N TYR A 74 -3.90 -0.56 2.28
CA TYR A 74 -3.06 -0.77 1.09
C TYR A 74 -1.56 -0.88 1.40
N THR A 75 -1.04 0.09 2.17
CA THR A 75 0.37 0.11 2.57
C THR A 75 0.68 -1.09 3.45
N THR A 76 -0.17 -1.39 4.43
CA THR A 76 -0.07 -2.59 5.27
C THR A 76 0.02 -3.88 4.45
N MET A 77 -0.87 -4.06 3.46
CA MET A 77 -0.90 -5.26 2.62
C MET A 77 0.40 -5.41 1.84
N THR A 78 0.91 -4.28 1.32
CA THR A 78 2.18 -4.23 0.61
C THR A 78 3.36 -4.58 1.51
N MET A 79 3.34 -4.13 2.77
CA MET A 79 4.35 -4.51 3.77
C MET A 79 4.27 -5.99 4.14
N ALA A 80 3.07 -6.53 4.35
CA ALA A 80 2.84 -7.93 4.70
C ALA A 80 3.43 -8.88 3.65
N MET A 81 3.26 -8.57 2.36
CA MET A 81 3.82 -9.34 1.24
C MET A 81 5.37 -9.37 1.22
N ALA A 82 6.04 -8.47 1.92
CA ALA A 82 7.50 -8.42 1.99
C ALA A 82 8.10 -9.10 3.21
N LEU A 83 7.28 -9.34 4.24
CA LEU A 83 7.70 -9.91 5.51
C LEU A 83 7.67 -11.45 5.47
N PRO A 84 8.45 -12.14 6.32
CA PRO A 84 8.33 -13.58 6.48
C PRO A 84 6.99 -13.98 7.12
N ASN A 85 6.55 -15.21 6.92
CA ASN A 85 5.25 -15.72 7.41
C ASN A 85 5.09 -15.65 8.95
N ASP A 86 6.19 -15.58 9.70
CA ASP A 86 6.20 -15.46 11.17
C ASP A 86 6.26 -14.01 11.67
N ALA A 87 6.19 -13.03 10.76
CA ALA A 87 6.20 -11.62 11.11
C ALA A 87 4.82 -11.13 11.59
N GLN A 88 4.84 -9.98 12.26
CA GLN A 88 3.65 -9.32 12.76
C GLN A 88 3.65 -7.84 12.38
N ILE A 89 2.51 -7.36 11.90
CA ILE A 89 2.24 -5.93 11.71
C ILE A 89 1.13 -5.51 12.69
N ILE A 90 1.39 -4.46 13.46
CA ILE A 90 0.36 -3.80 14.28
C ILE A 90 -0.10 -2.56 13.53
N CYS A 91 -1.38 -2.54 13.17
CA CYS A 91 -2.00 -1.41 12.47
C CYS A 91 -2.79 -0.58 13.47
N MET A 92 -2.52 0.72 13.51
CA MET A 92 -3.21 1.67 14.37
C MET A 92 -3.89 2.72 13.52
N ASP A 93 -5.21 2.76 13.60
CA ASP A 93 -6.01 3.82 13.02
C ASP A 93 -7.11 4.22 14.01
N ILE A 94 -7.64 5.43 13.88
CA ILE A 94 -8.70 5.92 14.76
C ILE A 94 -10.05 5.25 14.46
N SER A 95 -10.18 4.62 13.28
CA SER A 95 -11.37 3.90 12.82
C SER A 95 -10.98 2.73 11.94
N ASP A 96 -11.71 1.62 12.02
CA ASP A 96 -11.57 0.46 11.13
C ASP A 96 -12.64 0.42 10.02
N GLU A 97 -13.47 1.47 9.91
CA GLU A 97 -14.59 1.59 8.96
C GLU A 97 -14.16 1.34 7.49
N TYR A 98 -12.97 1.79 7.14
CA TYR A 98 -12.46 1.75 5.76
C TYR A 98 -11.62 0.51 5.46
N LEU A 99 -11.33 -0.32 6.45
CA LEU A 99 -10.48 -1.49 6.27
C LEU A 99 -11.15 -2.48 5.32
N ALA A 100 -10.49 -2.80 4.21
CA ALA A 100 -11.01 -3.70 3.18
C ALA A 100 -10.86 -5.18 3.56
N ARG A 101 -11.49 -5.60 4.65
CA ARG A 101 -11.36 -6.93 5.27
C ARG A 101 -11.60 -8.08 4.29
N ASP A 102 -12.54 -7.90 3.36
CA ASP A 102 -12.86 -8.85 2.29
C ASP A 102 -11.67 -9.07 1.33
N ILE A 103 -11.02 -7.99 0.88
CA ILE A 103 -9.86 -8.09 -0.03
C ILE A 103 -8.64 -8.66 0.70
N TRP A 104 -8.50 -8.34 1.99
CA TRP A 104 -7.47 -8.94 2.84
C TRP A 104 -7.63 -10.45 3.00
N GLN A 105 -8.85 -10.93 3.21
CA GLN A 105 -9.12 -12.37 3.29
C GLN A 105 -8.81 -13.11 1.98
N GLU A 106 -9.01 -12.46 0.83
CA GLU A 106 -8.64 -13.00 -0.49
C GLU A 106 -7.12 -13.06 -0.71
N ALA A 107 -6.33 -12.25 -0.01
CA ALA A 107 -4.88 -12.17 -0.17
C ALA A 107 -4.11 -13.26 0.58
N GLY A 108 -4.73 -13.89 1.59
CA GLY A 108 -4.11 -14.88 2.49
C GLY A 108 -3.37 -14.23 3.66
#